data_AF-A0A7S3WBA2-F1
#
_entry.id   AF-A0A7S3WBA2-F1
#
_cell.length_a   1.000
_cell.length_b   1.000
_cell.length_c   1.000
_cell.angle_alpha   90.00
_cell.angle_beta   90.00
_cell.angle_gamma   90.00
#
_symmetry.space_group_name_H-M   'P 1'
#
loop_
_entity.id
_entity.type
_entity.pdbx_description
1 polymer ?
#
loop_
_entity_poly.entity_id
_entity_poly.type
_entity_poly.pdbx_seq_one_letter_code
_entity_poly.pdbx_strand_id
1 'polypeptide(L)'
;ECAVPASWTHLGDGAPFEPAPRTSAEAMLASSEAFAQRIQGPCNNLDGNDLPVSAFEAGGRVPLGTSQYEKRGIAMKVPLVDMDKCTQCNKCSLICPHAAVRPFLTTEQELSA
;
A
#
# COMPACT_ATOMS: atom_id res chain seq x y z
N GLU A 1 16.59 -20.78 -16.73
CA GLU A 1 17.82 -20.18 -16.20
C GLU A 1 17.93 -18.76 -16.73
N CYS A 2 18.19 -17.78 -15.87
CA CYS A 2 18.37 -16.38 -16.31
C CYS A 2 19.78 -16.26 -16.92
N ALA A 3 19.88 -15.83 -18.18
CA ALA A 3 21.16 -15.69 -18.86
C ALA A 3 21.97 -14.56 -18.22
N VAL A 4 23.05 -14.92 -17.53
CA VAL A 4 24.00 -13.94 -16.97
C VAL A 4 24.80 -13.34 -18.13
N PRO A 5 24.78 -12.01 -18.32
CA PRO A 5 25.57 -11.38 -19.37
C PRO A 5 27.07 -11.58 -19.14
N ALA A 6 27.82 -11.94 -20.19
CA ALA A 6 29.27 -12.16 -20.12
C ALA A 6 30.06 -10.91 -19.64
N SER A 7 29.46 -9.72 -19.75
CA SER A 7 30.04 -8.47 -19.24
C SER A 7 30.20 -8.43 -17.72
N TRP A 8 29.43 -9.25 -16.98
CA TRP A 8 29.49 -9.29 -15.52
C TRP A 8 30.77 -9.92 -14.97
N THR A 9 31.45 -10.71 -15.80
CA THR A 9 32.72 -11.39 -15.45
C THR A 9 33.90 -10.42 -15.30
N HIS A 10 33.77 -9.18 -15.80
CA HIS A 10 34.87 -8.20 -15.87
C HIS A 10 34.51 -6.84 -15.27
N LEU A 11 33.49 -6.74 -14.41
CA LEU A 11 33.27 -5.49 -13.66
C LEU A 11 34.42 -5.29 -12.66
N GLY A 12 35.20 -4.22 -12.85
CA GLY A 12 36.17 -3.77 -11.85
C GLY A 12 35.48 -3.05 -10.68
N ASP A 13 36.10 -3.08 -9.50
CA ASP A 13 35.57 -2.51 -8.25
C ASP A 13 35.25 -1.01 -8.29
N GLY A 14 35.69 -0.30 -9.34
CA GLY A 14 35.45 1.13 -9.58
C GLY A 14 34.54 1.45 -10.75
N ALA A 15 33.82 0.46 -11.31
CA ALA A 15 32.84 0.73 -12.36
C ALA A 15 31.81 1.77 -11.86
N PRO A 16 31.57 2.88 -12.57
CA PRO A 16 30.51 3.81 -12.20
C PRO A 16 29.21 3.04 -12.12
N PHE A 17 28.61 2.98 -10.93
CA PHE A 17 27.21 2.64 -10.84
C PHE A 17 26.45 3.79 -11.51
N GLU A 18 26.12 3.61 -12.78
CA GLU A 18 25.08 4.41 -13.41
C GLU A 18 23.76 3.91 -12.83
N PRO A 19 23.12 4.66 -11.90
CA PRO A 19 21.76 4.30 -11.56
C PRO A 19 20.98 4.32 -12.87
N ALA A 20 20.36 3.19 -13.22
CA ALA A 20 19.35 3.17 -14.26
C ALA A 20 18.45 4.40 -14.05
N PRO A 21 18.09 5.15 -15.11
CA PRO A 21 17.32 6.37 -14.98
C PRO A 21 16.19 6.04 -14.02
N ARG A 22 16.14 6.78 -12.89
CA ARG A 22 15.12 6.57 -11.86
C ARG A 22 13.83 6.62 -12.65
N THR A 23 13.24 5.46 -12.88
CA THR A 23 12.00 5.33 -13.63
C THR A 23 11.09 6.36 -13.02
N SER A 24 10.61 7.27 -13.88
CA SER A 24 9.79 8.38 -13.43
C SER A 24 8.67 7.80 -12.58
N ALA A 25 8.14 8.59 -11.66
CA ALA A 25 6.99 8.20 -10.83
C ALA A 25 5.82 7.59 -11.63
N GLU A 26 5.82 7.73 -12.97
CA GLU A 26 4.90 7.17 -13.95
C GLU A 26 4.99 5.65 -14.16
N ALA A 27 6.08 4.96 -13.78
CA ALA A 27 6.19 3.50 -13.88
C ALA A 27 5.75 2.73 -12.61
N MET A 28 5.44 3.44 -11.51
CA MET A 28 4.67 2.82 -10.44
C MET A 28 3.35 2.33 -11.03
N LEU A 29 2.94 1.07 -10.79
CA LEU A 29 1.60 0.61 -11.13
C LEU A 29 0.60 1.73 -10.81
N ALA A 30 -0.10 2.22 -11.83
CA ALA A 30 -0.67 3.56 -11.98
C ALA A 30 -1.50 4.15 -10.81
N SER A 31 -1.79 3.38 -9.76
CA SER A 31 -2.37 3.80 -8.50
C SER A 31 -2.18 2.74 -7.42
N SER A 32 -2.41 3.11 -6.15
CA SER A 32 -2.50 2.16 -5.04
C SER A 32 -3.58 1.10 -5.25
N GLU A 33 -4.65 1.44 -5.97
CA GLU A 33 -5.71 0.50 -6.36
C GLU A 33 -5.21 -0.55 -7.36
N ALA A 34 -4.48 -0.12 -8.41
CA ALA A 34 -3.94 -1.03 -9.41
C ALA A 34 -2.95 -2.02 -8.79
N PHE A 35 -2.11 -1.55 -7.87
CA PHE A 35 -1.23 -2.42 -7.09
C PHE A 35 -2.02 -3.39 -6.19
N ALA A 36 -3.05 -2.89 -5.49
CA ALA A 36 -3.88 -3.71 -4.62
C ALA A 36 -4.55 -4.87 -5.38
N GLN A 37 -5.05 -4.61 -6.59
CA GLN A 37 -5.72 -5.60 -7.42
C GLN A 37 -4.74 -6.58 -8.08
N ARG A 38 -3.63 -6.09 -8.64
CA ARG A 38 -2.74 -6.89 -9.51
C ARG A 38 -1.60 -7.59 -8.79
N ILE A 39 -1.21 -7.11 -7.61
CA ILE A 39 -0.06 -7.65 -6.85
C ILE A 39 -0.49 -8.07 -5.45
N GLN A 40 -1.04 -7.13 -4.67
CA GLN A 40 -1.38 -7.39 -3.27
C GLN A 40 -2.46 -8.47 -3.14
N GLY A 41 -3.49 -8.44 -3.99
CA GLY A 41 -4.58 -9.42 -4.02
C GLY A 41 -4.07 -10.85 -4.24
N PRO A 42 -3.36 -11.15 -5.33
CA PRO A 42 -2.73 -12.45 -5.55
C PRO A 42 -1.81 -12.88 -4.40
N CYS A 43 -0.97 -11.97 -3.87
CA CYS A 43 -0.12 -12.27 -2.71
C CYS A 43 -0.93 -12.66 -1.46
N ASN A 44 -2.01 -11.92 -1.16
CA ASN A 44 -2.90 -12.21 -0.03
C ASN A 44 -3.66 -13.53 -0.20
N ASN A 45 -3.94 -13.93 -1.45
CA ASN A 45 -4.54 -15.21 -1.81
C ASN A 45 -3.56 -16.37 -1.85
N LEU A 46 -2.28 -16.13 -1.52
CA LEU A 46 -1.18 -17.10 -1.59
C LEU A 46 -0.75 -17.49 -3.01
N ASP A 47 -1.19 -16.75 -4.03
CA ASP A 47 -0.84 -16.94 -5.45
C ASP A 47 0.34 -16.05 -5.89
N GLY A 48 1.10 -15.51 -4.94
CA GLY A 48 2.18 -14.54 -5.23
C GLY A 48 3.33 -15.10 -6.08
N ASN A 49 3.51 -16.43 -6.11
CA ASN A 49 4.54 -17.09 -6.92
C ASN A 49 4.24 -17.06 -8.43
N ASP A 50 2.98 -16.86 -8.81
CA ASP A 50 2.56 -16.82 -10.22
C ASP A 50 2.78 -15.44 -10.85
N LEU A 51 3.13 -14.43 -10.04
CA LEU A 51 3.42 -13.09 -10.52
C LEU A 51 4.75 -13.05 -11.29
N PRO A 52 4.76 -12.56 -12.55
CA PRO A 52 6.01 -12.47 -13.31
C PRO A 52 6.92 -11.38 -12.74
N VAL A 53 8.22 -11.48 -12.98
CA VAL A 53 9.20 -10.44 -12.58
C VAL A 53 8.83 -9.07 -13.14
N SER A 54 8.22 -9.02 -14.34
CA SER A 54 7.73 -7.79 -14.96
C SER A 54 6.56 -7.12 -14.25
N ALA A 55 5.92 -7.78 -13.27
CA ALA A 55 4.92 -7.16 -12.42
C ALA A 55 5.54 -6.22 -11.38
N PHE A 56 6.84 -6.33 -11.12
CA PHE A 56 7.51 -5.59 -10.06
C PHE A 56 8.37 -4.45 -10.60
N GLU A 57 8.34 -3.33 -9.90
CA GLU A 57 9.19 -2.18 -10.21
C GLU A 57 10.63 -2.42 -9.74
N ALA A 58 11.59 -2.02 -10.57
CA ALA A 58 13.00 -2.11 -10.22
C ALA A 58 13.30 -1.30 -8.95
N GLY A 59 14.07 -1.89 -8.02
CA GLY A 59 14.36 -1.26 -6.73
C GLY A 59 13.26 -1.42 -5.67
N GLY A 60 12.25 -2.25 -5.90
CA GLY A 60 11.32 -2.72 -4.87
C GLY A 60 10.37 -1.65 -4.33
N ARG A 61 10.07 -0.63 -5.13
CA ARG A 61 9.15 0.44 -4.73
C ARG A 61 7.70 -0.01 -4.84
N VAL A 62 6.90 0.37 -3.85
CA VAL A 62 5.46 0.09 -3.80
C VAL A 62 4.69 1.39 -3.53
N PRO A 63 3.45 1.54 -4.03
CA PRO A 63 2.64 2.72 -3.74
C PRO A 63 2.20 2.74 -2.27
N LEU A 64 2.01 3.95 -1.74
CA LEU A 64 1.47 4.16 -0.39
C LEU A 64 -0.05 3.92 -0.36
N GLY A 65 -0.60 3.74 0.85
CA GLY A 65 -2.05 3.68 1.06
C GLY A 65 -2.70 2.40 0.55
N THR A 66 -1.96 1.31 0.37
CA THR A 66 -2.51 0.01 -0.06
C THR A 66 -3.28 -0.71 1.04
N SER A 67 -2.99 -0.44 2.32
CA SER A 67 -3.69 -1.04 3.47
C SER A 67 -5.20 -0.75 3.50
N GLN A 68 -5.66 0.32 2.84
CA GLN A 68 -7.08 0.66 2.76
C GLN A 68 -7.91 -0.41 2.05
N TYR A 69 -7.29 -1.24 1.20
CA TYR A 69 -7.93 -2.30 0.40
C TYR A 69 -7.95 -3.67 1.10
N GLU A 70 -7.21 -3.88 2.20
CA GLU A 70 -7.07 -5.20 2.81
C GLU A 70 -8.33 -5.72 3.50
N LYS A 71 -9.10 -4.81 4.12
CA LYS A 71 -10.38 -5.09 4.80
C LYS A 71 -10.45 -6.41 5.58
N ARG A 72 -9.40 -6.74 6.34
CA ARG A 72 -9.19 -8.06 6.97
C ARG A 72 -10.31 -8.56 7.88
N GLY A 73 -11.08 -7.68 8.53
CA GLY A 73 -12.26 -8.06 9.31
C GLY A 73 -12.00 -9.02 10.50
N ILE A 74 -10.83 -8.98 11.13
CA ILE A 74 -10.38 -10.00 12.10
C ILE A 74 -10.80 -9.75 13.56
N ALA A 75 -11.42 -8.61 13.88
CA ALA A 75 -11.72 -8.25 15.26
C ALA A 75 -12.93 -9.04 15.79
N MET A 76 -12.78 -9.70 16.95
CA MET A 76 -13.89 -10.41 17.60
C MET A 76 -15.00 -9.48 18.10
N LYS A 77 -14.63 -8.23 18.42
CA LYS A 77 -15.54 -7.18 18.91
C LYS A 77 -15.14 -5.85 18.28
N VAL A 78 -16.14 -5.03 17.94
CA VAL A 78 -15.97 -3.68 17.39
C VAL A 78 -16.69 -2.70 18.34
N PRO A 79 -16.08 -1.56 18.70
CA PRO A 79 -16.73 -0.60 19.59
C PRO A 79 -17.94 0.05 18.90
N LEU A 80 -19.05 0.15 19.64
CA LEU A 80 -20.22 0.95 19.26
C LEU A 80 -20.17 2.27 20.05
N VAL A 81 -20.19 3.41 19.35
CA VAL A 81 -20.22 4.72 19.99
C VAL A 81 -21.64 5.06 20.38
N ASP A 82 -21.86 5.33 21.67
CA ASP A 82 -23.10 5.88 22.20
C ASP A 82 -23.06 7.40 22.10
N MET A 83 -23.84 7.95 21.16
CA MET A 83 -23.84 9.39 20.87
C MET A 83 -24.48 10.22 21.98
N ASP A 84 -25.37 9.65 22.79
CA ASP A 84 -25.98 10.35 23.94
C ASP A 84 -24.95 10.60 25.05
N LYS A 85 -23.89 9.79 25.10
CA LYS A 85 -22.78 9.91 26.07
C LYS A 85 -21.52 10.56 25.48
N CYS A 86 -21.49 10.80 24.16
CA CYS A 86 -20.30 11.26 23.46
C CYS A 86 -20.04 12.74 23.75
N THR A 87 -18.87 13.06 24.32
CA THR A 87 -18.45 14.45 24.60
C THR A 87 -17.70 15.10 23.43
N GLN A 88 -17.61 14.44 22.27
CA GLN A 88 -16.90 14.92 21.07
C GLN A 88 -15.41 15.23 21.29
N CYS A 89 -14.78 14.57 22.27
CA CYS A 89 -13.39 14.84 22.65
C CYS A 89 -12.31 14.20 21.74
N ASN A 90 -12.69 13.42 20.72
CA ASN A 90 -11.80 12.72 19.78
C ASN A 90 -10.76 11.75 20.39
N LYS A 91 -10.83 11.47 21.70
CA LYS A 91 -9.90 10.56 22.38
C LYS A 91 -9.95 9.13 21.82
N CYS A 92 -11.14 8.67 21.40
CA CYS A 92 -11.31 7.35 20.78
C CYS A 92 -10.50 7.20 19.48
N SER A 93 -10.41 8.27 18.68
CA SER A 93 -9.60 8.29 17.46
C SER A 93 -8.11 8.37 17.76
N LEU A 94 -7.72 9.26 18.69
CA LEU A 94 -6.32 9.42 19.11
C LEU A 94 -5.70 8.12 19.63
N ILE A 95 -6.43 7.36 20.45
CA ILE A 95 -5.90 6.13 21.07
C ILE A 95 -5.94 4.92 20.13
N CYS A 96 -6.64 5.02 18.99
CA CYS A 96 -6.78 3.88 18.08
C CYS A 96 -5.43 3.58 17.41
N PRO A 97 -4.81 2.40 17.65
CA PRO A 97 -3.50 2.09 17.08
C PRO A 97 -3.54 1.78 15.57
N HIS A 98 -4.73 1.72 14.97
CA HIS A 98 -4.94 1.35 13.56
C HIS A 98 -5.75 2.38 12.75
N ALA A 99 -6.07 3.54 13.33
CA ALA A 99 -6.94 4.55 12.71
C ALA A 99 -8.31 4.00 12.21
N ALA A 100 -8.86 3.02 12.93
CA ALA A 100 -10.12 2.34 12.61
C ALA A 100 -11.38 3.12 13.06
N VAL A 101 -11.23 4.06 14.01
CA VAL A 101 -12.29 4.99 14.43
C VAL A 101 -11.84 6.42 14.14
N ARG A 102 -12.70 7.18 13.46
CA ARG A 102 -12.42 8.55 12.99
C ARG A 102 -13.63 9.45 13.25
N PRO A 103 -13.43 10.68 13.75
CA PRO A 103 -14.50 11.66 13.83
C PRO A 103 -14.74 12.27 12.45
N PHE A 104 -16.00 12.55 12.14
CA PHE A 104 -16.40 13.27 10.94
C PHE A 104 -17.21 14.48 11.37
N LEU A 105 -16.87 15.64 10.81
CA LEU A 105 -17.63 16.87 10.95
C LEU A 105 -18.13 17.23 9.55
N THR A 106 -19.44 17.35 9.40
CA THR A 106 -20.10 17.60 8.11
C THR A 106 -21.03 18.78 8.22
N THR A 107 -21.12 19.55 7.15
CA THR A 107 -22.20 20.53 6.96
C THR A 107 -23.53 19.82 6.69
N GLU A 108 -24.65 20.54 6.80
CA GLU A 108 -25.98 20.00 6.45
C GLU A 108 -26.04 19.60 4.97
N GLN A 109 -25.37 20.35 4.10
CA GLN A 109 -25.30 20.08 2.67
C GLN A 109 -24.57 18.76 2.40
N GLU A 110 -23.41 18.54 3.03
CA GLU A 110 -22.64 17.29 2.88
C GLU A 110 -23.36 16.07 3.46
N LEU A 111 -24.21 16.25 4.47
CA LEU A 111 -25.02 15.18 5.03
C LEU A 111 -26.20 14.77 4.12
N SER A 112 -26.68 15.71 3.30
CA SER A 112 -27.84 15.52 2.41
C SER A 112 -27.49 14.98 1.01
N ALA A 113 -26.21 14.95 0.66
CA ALA A 113 -25.69 14.50 -0.62
C ALA A 113 -25.41 12.98 -0.62
#